data_AF-A0A7S1PXF1-F1
#
_entry.id   AF-A0A7S1PXF1-F1
#
_cell.length_a   1.000
_cell.length_b   1.000
_cell.length_c   1.000
_cell.angle_alpha   90.00
_cell.angle_beta   90.00
_cell.angle_gamma   90.00
#
_symmetry.space_group_name_H-M   'P 1'
#
loop_
_entity.id
_entity.type
_entity.pdbx_description
1 polymer ?
#
loop_
_entity_poly.entity_id
_entity_poly.type
_entity_poly.pdbx_seq_one_letter_code
_entity_poly.pdbx_strand_id
1 'polypeptide(L)'
;MDFGYMNSGGLMKDGATTQPDEMYALEQSSFFMRCCWRDGRPMTINVSEGAEAGGNSIIDYNKPCGCPLNCFLPIGDDGVEFPCCCMLPELTATVDGHELKSNYVCDQYCCVSKFSYSEDGQEVYRLKPDTCCFGCCPTCRCGGGRRPAIPYFFYDPNGERITDGQSEDNQPQIRKVFTGLAKECCTTADTFAVFFPQDADVKRKAGLLGLTFLLDFTVFERQGQDGA
;
A
#
# COMPACT_ATOMS: atom_id res chain seq x y z
N MET A 1 21.71 12.04 0.07
CA MET A 1 20.77 10.92 0.20
C MET A 1 21.33 9.81 -0.67
N ASP A 2 21.71 8.67 -0.08
CA ASP A 2 22.21 7.51 -0.83
C ASP A 2 21.06 6.50 -0.96
N PHE A 3 20.63 6.27 -2.20
CA PHE A 3 19.52 5.38 -2.50
C PHE A 3 19.99 4.08 -3.18
N GLY A 4 21.27 3.73 -3.03
CA GLY A 4 21.86 2.52 -3.62
C GLY A 4 21.07 1.23 -3.33
N TYR A 5 20.35 1.18 -2.22
CA TYR A 5 19.54 0.05 -1.75
C TYR A 5 18.30 -0.26 -2.63
N MET A 6 17.76 0.74 -3.34
CA MET A 6 16.61 0.54 -4.24
C MET A 6 16.99 -0.02 -5.62
N ASN A 7 18.28 -0.24 -5.89
CA ASN A 7 18.77 -0.76 -7.18
C ASN A 7 18.82 -2.30 -7.27
N SER A 8 18.42 -3.02 -6.22
CA SER A 8 18.37 -4.48 -6.26
C SER A 8 17.15 -4.97 -7.07
N GLY A 9 17.39 -5.35 -8.33
CA GLY A 9 16.40 -6.07 -9.14
C GLY A 9 16.19 -7.48 -8.59
N GLY A 10 15.14 -7.67 -7.78
CA GLY A 10 14.86 -8.93 -7.10
C GLY A 10 13.73 -9.73 -7.74
N LEU A 11 14.06 -10.79 -8.48
CA LEU A 11 13.17 -11.95 -8.58
C LEU A 11 12.98 -12.49 -7.16
N MET A 12 11.75 -12.72 -6.69
CA MET A 12 11.53 -13.42 -5.42
C MET A 12 12.06 -14.85 -5.56
N LYS A 13 13.31 -15.07 -5.14
CA LYS A 13 13.91 -16.39 -4.97
C LYS A 13 13.60 -16.89 -3.57
N ASP A 14 13.47 -18.21 -3.42
CA ASP A 14 13.41 -18.86 -2.12
C ASP A 14 14.61 -18.38 -1.26
N GLY A 15 14.33 -17.73 -0.12
CA GLY A 15 15.34 -17.11 0.74
C GLY A 15 15.44 -15.58 0.66
N ALA A 16 14.53 -14.87 -0.03
CA ALA A 16 14.50 -13.39 0.03
C ALA A 16 14.39 -12.85 1.46
N THR A 17 13.74 -13.60 2.37
CA THR A 17 13.59 -13.26 3.79
C THR A 17 14.84 -13.54 4.64
N THR A 18 15.90 -14.11 4.06
CA THR A 18 17.19 -14.33 4.76
C THR A 18 18.24 -13.30 4.39
N GLN A 19 17.89 -12.31 3.56
CA GLN A 19 18.75 -11.17 3.30
C GLN A 19 18.71 -10.20 4.48
N PRO A 20 19.81 -9.47 4.74
CA PRO A 20 19.83 -8.48 5.82
C PRO A 20 18.83 -7.37 5.53
N ASP A 21 18.11 -6.92 6.56
CA ASP A 21 17.20 -5.78 6.46
C ASP A 21 18.02 -4.50 6.23
N GLU A 22 17.76 -3.82 5.11
CA GLU A 22 18.53 -2.65 4.68
C GLU A 22 17.89 -1.32 5.15
N MET A 23 16.59 -1.33 5.43
CA MET A 23 15.83 -0.15 5.83
C MET A 23 14.85 -0.47 6.95
N TYR A 24 14.70 0.47 7.88
CA TYR A 24 13.77 0.39 9.00
C TYR A 24 12.73 1.51 8.89
N ALA A 25 11.45 1.15 8.85
CA ALA A 25 10.33 2.08 8.77
C ALA A 25 9.48 2.01 10.04
N LEU A 26 9.18 3.16 10.66
CA LEU A 26 8.36 3.22 11.87
C LEU A 26 7.28 4.31 11.77
N GLU A 27 6.02 3.89 11.94
CA GLU A 27 4.89 4.81 12.12
C GLU A 27 4.95 5.47 13.51
N GLN A 28 5.03 6.80 13.52
CA GLN A 28 4.95 7.64 14.70
C GLN A 28 3.52 8.18 14.88
N SER A 29 2.63 7.38 15.45
CA SER A 29 1.30 7.83 15.90
C SER A 29 1.03 7.42 17.34
N SER A 30 0.35 8.28 18.09
CA SER A 30 0.00 8.00 19.49
C SER A 30 -1.06 6.91 19.59
N PHE A 31 -1.02 6.14 20.70
CA PHE A 31 -1.98 5.06 20.98
C PHE A 31 -3.45 5.53 20.86
N PHE A 32 -3.76 6.73 21.36
CA PHE A 32 -5.12 7.30 21.30
C PHE A 32 -5.61 7.55 19.86
N MET A 33 -4.71 7.96 18.96
CA MET A 33 -5.05 8.14 17.54
C MET A 33 -5.29 6.81 16.84
N ARG A 34 -4.57 5.74 17.24
CA ARG A 34 -4.77 4.38 16.72
C ARG A 34 -6.09 3.75 17.20
N CYS A 35 -6.51 4.04 18.44
CA CYS A 35 -7.73 3.47 19.03
C CYS A 35 -9.01 4.25 18.74
N CYS A 36 -8.97 5.59 18.70
CA CYS A 36 -10.18 6.43 18.65
C CYS A 36 -10.42 7.14 17.32
N TRP A 37 -9.40 7.30 16.47
CA TRP A 37 -9.49 8.02 15.18
C TRP A 37 -8.81 7.24 14.05
N ARG A 38 -8.97 5.91 14.08
CA ARG A 38 -8.25 4.88 13.33
C ARG A 38 -7.87 5.23 11.88
N ASP A 39 -8.86 5.32 10.97
CA ASP A 39 -8.62 5.50 9.54
C ASP A 39 -8.35 6.98 9.17
N GLY A 40 -8.94 7.88 9.95
CA GLY A 40 -8.75 9.33 9.80
C GLY A 40 -7.43 9.84 10.38
N ARG A 41 -6.66 9.01 11.10
CA ARG A 41 -5.51 9.47 11.89
C ARG A 41 -4.43 10.09 11.01
N PRO A 42 -3.82 11.21 11.44
CA PRO A 42 -2.55 11.62 10.88
C PRO A 42 -1.46 10.61 11.28
N MET A 43 -0.50 10.38 10.39
CA MET A 43 0.63 9.51 10.66
C MET A 43 1.87 10.02 9.94
N THR A 44 3.01 9.87 10.60
CA THR A 44 4.32 10.09 9.98
C THR A 44 5.06 8.76 9.97
N ILE A 45 5.60 8.38 8.82
CA ILE A 45 6.47 7.20 8.69
C ILE A 45 7.87 7.70 8.40
N ASN A 46 8.77 7.49 9.35
CA ASN A 46 10.19 7.74 9.14
C ASN A 46 10.84 6.45 8.64
N VAL A 47 11.54 6.53 7.50
CA VAL A 47 12.37 5.44 6.96
C VAL A 47 13.82 5.80 7.20
N SER A 48 14.56 4.91 7.86
CA SER A 48 15.97 5.07 8.18
C SER A 48 16.81 3.88 7.72
N GLU A 49 18.11 4.10 7.57
CA GLU A 49 19.07 3.06 7.16
C GLU A 49 19.26 1.98 8.23
N GLY A 50 19.40 0.73 7.79
CA GLY A 50 19.67 -0.42 8.65
C GLY A 50 18.41 -1.13 9.15
N ALA A 51 18.63 -2.19 9.94
CA ALA A 51 17.58 -3.09 10.41
C ALA A 51 16.83 -2.61 11.66
N GLU A 52 17.36 -1.59 12.37
CA GLU A 52 16.87 -1.16 13.68
C GLU A 52 16.71 0.37 13.75
N ALA A 53 15.95 0.83 14.75
CA ALA A 53 15.75 2.25 15.00
C ALA A 53 17.07 2.96 15.34
N GLY A 54 17.28 4.15 14.77
CA GLY A 54 18.44 5.02 15.06
C GLY A 54 19.44 5.17 13.91
N GLY A 55 19.17 4.57 12.75
CA GLY A 55 19.90 4.83 11.51
C GLY A 55 19.67 6.23 10.95
N ASN A 56 20.40 6.58 9.90
CA ASN A 56 20.23 7.87 9.22
C ASN A 56 18.86 7.92 8.54
N SER A 57 18.13 9.02 8.70
CA SER A 57 16.85 9.22 8.00
C SER A 57 17.06 9.28 6.50
N ILE A 58 16.34 8.44 5.76
CA ILE A 58 16.33 8.38 4.29
C ILE A 58 15.20 9.25 3.76
N ILE A 59 13.98 9.04 4.25
CA ILE A 59 12.78 9.71 3.78
C ILE A 59 11.70 9.71 4.86
N ASP A 60 10.98 10.83 4.94
CA ASP A 60 9.83 11.01 5.81
C ASP A 60 8.56 11.09 4.97
N TYR A 61 7.58 10.26 5.32
CA TYR A 61 6.25 10.30 4.74
C TYR A 61 5.27 10.92 5.73
N ASN A 62 4.43 11.82 5.25
CA ASN A 62 3.38 12.45 6.04
C ASN A 62 2.00 12.15 5.47
N LYS A 63 1.10 11.65 6.31
CA LYS A 63 -0.32 11.56 6.02
C LYS A 63 -1.06 12.53 6.93
N PRO A 64 -1.81 13.50 6.37
CA PRO A 64 -2.63 14.39 7.16
C PRO A 64 -3.84 13.66 7.76
N CYS A 65 -4.51 14.34 8.69
CA CYS A 65 -5.81 13.90 9.19
C CYS A 65 -6.83 13.89 8.03
N GLY A 66 -7.67 12.86 7.97
CA GLY A 66 -8.67 12.70 6.91
C GLY A 66 -9.95 12.07 7.43
N CYS A 67 -10.83 11.66 6.51
CA CYS A 67 -12.03 10.91 6.88
C CYS A 67 -11.78 9.40 6.78
N PRO A 68 -12.52 8.58 7.56
CA PRO A 68 -12.58 7.15 7.33
C PRO A 68 -13.08 6.82 5.92
N LEU A 69 -12.57 5.73 5.33
CA LEU A 69 -12.96 5.32 3.97
C LEU A 69 -14.43 4.89 3.85
N ASN A 70 -15.06 4.53 4.98
CA ASN A 70 -16.49 4.26 5.07
C ASN A 70 -17.09 5.16 6.15
N CYS A 71 -18.22 5.78 5.83
CA CYS A 71 -19.02 6.53 6.76
C CYS A 71 -20.20 5.64 7.20
N PHE A 72 -20.54 5.69 8.49
CA PHE A 72 -21.66 4.94 9.06
C PHE A 72 -22.84 5.89 9.28
N LEU A 73 -23.97 5.59 8.64
CA LEU A 73 -25.22 6.29 8.90
C LEU A 73 -26.08 5.44 9.84
N PRO A 74 -26.28 5.83 11.11
CA PRO A 74 -27.20 5.13 12.01
C PRO A 74 -28.65 5.29 11.52
N ILE A 75 -29.37 4.18 11.40
CA ILE A 75 -30.79 4.12 11.04
C ILE A 75 -31.48 3.14 12.00
N GLY A 76 -32.03 3.66 13.09
CA GLY A 76 -32.61 2.84 14.16
C GLY A 76 -31.52 2.19 15.02
N ASP A 77 -31.71 0.91 15.37
CA ASP A 77 -30.72 0.11 16.12
C ASP A 77 -29.61 -0.44 15.21
N ASP A 78 -29.80 -0.34 13.89
CA ASP A 78 -28.83 -0.71 12.86
C ASP A 78 -28.24 0.54 12.20
N GLY A 79 -27.31 0.37 11.27
CA GLY A 79 -26.92 1.44 10.37
C GLY A 79 -26.34 0.91 9.07
N VAL A 80 -26.12 1.84 8.15
CA VAL A 80 -25.60 1.54 6.82
C VAL A 80 -24.19 2.11 6.73
N GLU A 81 -23.22 1.24 6.45
CA GLU A 81 -21.90 1.67 6.00
C GLU A 81 -21.93 2.00 4.51
N PHE A 82 -21.37 3.15 4.15
CA PHE A 82 -21.24 3.55 2.76
C PHE A 82 -19.86 4.16 2.51
N PRO A 83 -19.30 4.04 1.30
CA PRO A 83 -18.02 4.63 0.96
C PRO A 83 -18.03 6.15 1.17
N CYS A 84 -17.01 6.66 1.87
CA CYS A 84 -16.83 8.06 2.14
C CYS A 84 -15.68 8.61 1.28
N CYS A 85 -16.01 9.45 0.30
CA CYS A 85 -15.03 9.99 -0.65
C CYS A 85 -14.55 11.41 -0.28
N CYS A 86 -14.89 11.87 0.92
CA CYS A 86 -14.43 13.14 1.48
C CYS A 86 -13.05 12.96 2.12
N MET A 87 -12.11 13.88 1.89
CA MET A 87 -10.76 13.88 2.52
C MET A 87 -10.11 12.50 2.56
N LEU A 88 -10.02 11.86 1.39
CA LEU A 88 -9.42 10.55 1.23
C LEU A 88 -7.96 10.55 1.69
N PRO A 89 -7.49 9.42 2.22
CA PRO A 89 -6.15 9.34 2.76
C PRO A 89 -5.11 9.50 1.65
N GLU A 90 -4.13 10.35 1.93
CA GLU A 90 -2.96 10.59 1.10
C GLU A 90 -1.70 10.53 1.94
N LEU A 91 -0.58 10.22 1.30
CA LEU A 91 0.75 10.15 1.87
C LEU A 91 1.70 10.92 0.97
N THR A 92 2.38 11.92 1.52
CA THR A 92 3.30 12.79 0.79
C THR A 92 4.72 12.64 1.33
N ALA A 93 5.70 12.79 0.44
CA ALA A 93 7.11 12.90 0.80
C ALA A 93 7.80 13.86 -0.17
N THR A 94 8.93 14.44 0.25
CA THR A 94 9.75 15.29 -0.60
C THR A 94 11.14 14.68 -0.74
N VAL A 95 11.59 14.52 -1.99
CA VAL A 95 12.94 14.02 -2.31
C VAL A 95 13.61 15.02 -3.25
N ASP A 96 14.76 15.58 -2.83
CA ASP A 96 15.52 16.56 -3.62
C ASP A 96 14.68 17.75 -4.15
N GLY A 97 13.66 18.17 -3.39
CA GLY A 97 12.74 19.25 -3.77
C GLY A 97 11.58 18.84 -4.68
N HIS A 98 11.52 17.57 -5.10
CA HIS A 98 10.39 16.99 -5.82
C HIS A 98 9.36 16.42 -4.86
N GLU A 99 8.09 16.71 -5.09
CA GLU A 99 6.98 16.16 -4.32
C GLU A 99 6.57 14.79 -4.87
N LEU A 100 6.51 13.80 -3.98
CA LEU A 100 6.01 12.46 -4.25
C LEU A 100 4.70 12.29 -3.48
N LYS A 101 3.62 11.96 -4.19
CA LYS A 101 2.30 11.85 -3.60
C LYS A 101 1.66 10.51 -3.93
N SER A 102 1.20 9.81 -2.91
CA SER A 102 0.36 8.62 -3.02
C SER A 102 -1.00 8.91 -2.42
N ASN A 103 -2.10 8.59 -3.09
CA ASN A 103 -3.43 8.83 -2.56
C ASN A 103 -4.42 7.73 -2.91
N TYR A 104 -5.42 7.56 -2.06
CA TYR A 104 -6.57 6.72 -2.36
C TYR A 104 -7.45 7.40 -3.42
N VAL A 105 -8.02 6.60 -4.31
CA VAL A 105 -8.90 7.05 -5.39
C VAL A 105 -10.29 6.45 -5.19
N CYS A 106 -11.27 7.33 -5.01
CA CYS A 106 -12.69 6.96 -5.09
C CYS A 106 -13.20 7.24 -6.50
N ASP A 107 -13.75 6.22 -7.15
CA ASP A 107 -14.45 6.31 -8.43
C ASP A 107 -15.85 5.67 -8.32
N GLN A 108 -16.57 5.53 -9.43
CA GLN A 108 -17.90 4.92 -9.46
C GLN A 108 -17.93 3.46 -8.97
N TYR A 109 -16.77 2.79 -8.87
CA TYR A 109 -16.61 1.41 -8.44
C TYR A 109 -15.98 1.33 -7.04
N CYS A 110 -16.62 1.96 -6.05
CA CYS A 110 -16.13 2.06 -4.67
C CYS A 110 -15.84 0.72 -3.97
N CYS A 111 -16.37 -0.40 -4.48
CA CYS A 111 -16.17 -1.75 -3.92
C CYS A 111 -14.76 -2.30 -4.16
N VAL A 112 -13.94 -1.62 -4.96
CA VAL A 112 -12.54 -1.97 -5.21
C VAL A 112 -11.67 -0.78 -4.87
N SER A 113 -10.75 -0.98 -3.93
CA SER A 113 -9.74 0.01 -3.55
C SER A 113 -8.77 0.26 -4.70
N LYS A 114 -8.53 1.55 -4.96
CA LYS A 114 -7.67 2.05 -6.01
C LYS A 114 -6.83 3.17 -5.45
N PHE A 115 -5.63 3.31 -6.00
CA PHE A 115 -4.70 4.34 -5.58
C PHE A 115 -4.07 4.99 -6.80
N SER A 116 -3.58 6.20 -6.63
CA SER A 116 -2.76 6.91 -7.61
C SER A 116 -1.44 7.32 -6.98
N TYR A 117 -0.41 7.33 -7.80
CA TYR A 117 0.90 7.86 -7.50
C TYR A 117 1.23 8.99 -8.47
N SER A 118 1.66 10.12 -7.93
CA SER A 118 1.96 11.33 -8.66
C SER A 118 3.32 11.91 -8.26
N GLU A 119 4.00 12.50 -9.23
CA GLU A 119 5.24 13.26 -9.05
C GLU A 119 4.99 14.71 -9.44
N ASP A 120 5.27 15.65 -8.53
CA ASP A 120 5.09 17.09 -8.75
C ASP A 120 3.69 17.46 -9.30
N GLY A 121 2.66 16.76 -8.81
CA GLY A 121 1.26 16.93 -9.22
C GLY A 121 0.84 16.21 -10.52
N GLN A 122 1.77 15.57 -11.24
CA GLN A 122 1.47 14.76 -12.42
C GLN A 122 1.26 13.29 -12.03
N GLU A 123 0.09 12.73 -12.35
CA GLU A 123 -0.18 11.29 -12.16
C GLU A 123 0.74 10.45 -13.05
N VAL A 124 1.46 9.52 -12.43
CA VAL A 124 2.42 8.62 -13.09
C VAL A 124 1.85 7.21 -13.16
N TYR A 125 1.29 6.71 -12.04
CA TYR A 125 0.70 5.38 -11.99
C TYR A 125 -0.63 5.35 -11.27
N ARG A 126 -1.49 4.44 -11.70
CA ARG A 126 -2.63 3.93 -10.92
C ARG A 126 -2.34 2.53 -10.42
N LEU A 127 -2.75 2.25 -9.20
CA LEU A 127 -2.60 0.94 -8.59
C LEU A 127 -3.98 0.39 -8.23
N LYS A 128 -4.31 -0.77 -8.79
CA LYS A 128 -5.58 -1.46 -8.55
C LYS A 128 -5.44 -2.96 -8.82
N PRO A 129 -6.27 -3.81 -8.20
CA PRO A 129 -6.34 -5.20 -8.59
C PRO A 129 -7.04 -5.34 -9.94
N ASP A 130 -6.82 -6.47 -10.60
CA ASP A 130 -7.69 -6.87 -11.72
C ASP A 130 -9.10 -7.09 -11.19
N THR A 131 -10.11 -6.67 -11.93
CA THR A 131 -11.51 -6.70 -11.50
C THR A 131 -12.38 -7.61 -12.38
N CYS A 132 -13.44 -8.15 -11.78
CA CYS A 132 -14.50 -8.90 -12.44
C CYS A 132 -15.84 -8.16 -12.28
N CYS A 133 -16.92 -8.68 -12.88
CA CYS A 133 -18.28 -8.15 -12.76
C CYS A 133 -18.35 -6.64 -13.04
N PHE A 134 -17.77 -6.22 -14.18
CA PHE A 134 -17.72 -4.82 -14.60
C PHE A 134 -17.03 -3.86 -13.62
N GLY A 135 -16.05 -4.34 -12.85
CA GLY A 135 -15.30 -3.50 -11.90
C GLY A 135 -15.80 -3.54 -10.47
N CYS A 136 -16.90 -4.26 -10.20
CA CYS A 136 -17.54 -4.27 -8.88
C CYS A 136 -16.85 -5.17 -7.85
N CYS A 137 -15.96 -6.06 -8.27
CA CYS A 137 -15.18 -6.87 -7.35
C CYS A 137 -13.77 -7.10 -7.90
N PRO A 138 -12.77 -7.30 -7.02
CA PRO A 138 -11.50 -7.88 -7.45
C PRO A 138 -11.76 -9.23 -8.12
N THR A 139 -10.88 -9.64 -9.03
CA THR A 139 -11.04 -10.89 -9.79
C THR A 139 -11.10 -12.08 -8.85
N CYS A 140 -12.33 -12.51 -8.53
CA CYS A 140 -12.61 -13.73 -7.82
C CYS A 140 -12.33 -14.89 -8.78
N ARG A 141 -11.47 -15.85 -8.42
CA ARG A 141 -11.67 -17.22 -8.94
C ARG A 141 -12.99 -17.70 -8.33
N CYS A 142 -14.10 -17.58 -9.05
CA CYS A 142 -15.46 -17.94 -8.63
C CYS A 142 -15.66 -19.47 -8.45
N GLY A 143 -14.65 -20.18 -7.92
CA GLY A 143 -14.63 -21.62 -7.71
C GLY A 143 -13.78 -22.00 -6.50
N GLY A 144 -14.39 -21.94 -5.31
CA GLY A 144 -14.13 -22.84 -4.18
C GLY A 144 -12.70 -23.07 -3.65
N GLY A 145 -11.74 -22.16 -3.85
CA GLY A 145 -10.38 -22.26 -3.31
C GLY A 145 -10.06 -21.19 -2.27
N ARG A 146 -9.10 -21.47 -1.37
CA ARG A 146 -8.50 -20.46 -0.49
C ARG A 146 -8.11 -19.23 -1.33
N ARG A 147 -8.51 -18.03 -0.90
CA ARG A 147 -8.19 -16.78 -1.61
C ARG A 147 -6.72 -16.43 -1.34
N PRO A 148 -5.78 -16.58 -2.30
CA PRO A 148 -4.48 -15.93 -2.15
C PRO A 148 -4.70 -14.42 -2.01
N ALA A 149 -3.76 -13.74 -1.34
CA ALA A 149 -3.80 -12.29 -1.25
C ALA A 149 -3.92 -11.67 -2.65
N ILE A 150 -4.84 -10.73 -2.83
CA ILE A 150 -5.14 -10.12 -4.12
C ILE A 150 -3.96 -9.22 -4.50
N PRO A 151 -3.27 -9.47 -5.63
CA PRO A 151 -2.23 -8.58 -6.11
C PRO A 151 -2.80 -7.27 -6.65
N TYR A 152 -2.06 -6.20 -6.46
CA TYR A 152 -2.34 -4.88 -7.01
C TYR A 152 -1.35 -4.59 -8.13
N PHE A 153 -1.84 -4.34 -9.33
CA PHE A 153 -1.01 -4.09 -10.51
C PHE A 153 -0.88 -2.61 -10.80
N PHE A 154 0.23 -2.22 -11.42
CA PHE A 154 0.46 -0.86 -11.90
C PHE A 154 -0.19 -0.66 -13.28
N TYR A 155 -0.82 0.49 -13.44
CA TYR A 155 -1.44 0.97 -14.67
C TYR A 155 -0.92 2.38 -14.96
N ASP A 156 -0.81 2.73 -16.23
CA ASP A 156 -0.54 4.11 -16.64
C ASP A 156 -1.80 5.00 -16.40
N PRO A 157 -1.67 6.34 -16.55
CA PRO A 157 -2.81 7.26 -16.41
C PRO A 157 -3.92 7.03 -17.46
N ASN A 158 -3.60 6.40 -18.59
CA ASN A 158 -4.56 6.06 -19.65
C ASN A 158 -5.33 4.76 -19.35
N GLY A 159 -4.93 4.03 -18.32
CA GLY A 159 -5.54 2.77 -17.89
C GLY A 159 -4.95 1.52 -18.55
N GLU A 160 -3.82 1.63 -19.25
CA GLU A 160 -3.07 0.48 -19.76
C GLU A 160 -2.22 -0.14 -18.64
N ARG A 161 -2.22 -1.48 -18.55
CA ARG A 161 -1.47 -2.20 -17.53
C ARG A 161 0.02 -2.16 -17.86
N ILE A 162 0.85 -1.78 -16.89
CA ILE A 162 2.30 -1.83 -17.02
C ILE A 162 2.74 -3.29 -16.93
N THR A 163 3.46 -3.76 -17.95
CA THR A 163 3.97 -5.14 -18.00
C THR A 163 5.41 -5.15 -18.50
N ASP A 164 6.25 -6.00 -17.88
CA ASP A 164 7.66 -6.14 -18.22
C ASP A 164 7.93 -7.42 -19.06
N GLY A 165 6.90 -7.97 -19.71
CA GLY A 165 6.99 -9.21 -20.48
C GLY A 165 7.25 -10.47 -19.64
N GLN A 166 7.23 -10.37 -18.31
CA GLN A 166 7.40 -11.48 -17.36
C GLN A 166 6.09 -12.23 -17.09
N SER A 167 6.19 -13.41 -16.48
CA SER A 167 5.03 -14.14 -15.95
C SER A 167 4.24 -13.30 -14.95
N GLU A 168 2.93 -13.53 -14.83
CA GLU A 168 2.02 -12.77 -13.96
C GLU A 168 2.56 -12.57 -12.53
N ASP A 169 3.19 -13.60 -11.96
CA ASP A 169 3.77 -13.57 -10.61
C ASP A 169 4.98 -12.63 -10.42
N ASN A 170 5.62 -12.21 -11.51
CA ASN A 170 6.82 -11.36 -11.53
C ASN A 170 6.60 -10.06 -12.31
N GLN A 171 5.36 -9.75 -12.69
CA GLN A 171 5.03 -8.45 -13.27
C GLN A 171 5.03 -7.36 -12.19
N PRO A 172 5.16 -6.08 -12.59
CA PRO A 172 5.05 -4.96 -11.66
C PRO A 172 3.73 -5.02 -10.85
N GLN A 173 3.87 -5.22 -9.54
CA GLN A 173 2.75 -5.40 -8.64
C GLN A 173 3.15 -5.19 -7.18
N ILE A 174 2.16 -4.93 -6.33
CA ILE A 174 2.28 -5.00 -4.87
C ILE A 174 1.37 -6.13 -4.38
N ARG A 175 1.91 -7.05 -3.58
CA ARG A 175 1.11 -8.14 -3.00
C ARG A 175 1.54 -8.48 -1.58
N LYS A 176 0.59 -8.90 -0.75
CA LYS A 176 0.89 -9.50 0.55
C LYS A 176 1.44 -10.91 0.35
N VAL A 177 2.50 -11.25 1.09
CA VAL A 177 3.14 -12.56 1.09
C VAL A 177 2.85 -13.25 2.41
N PHE A 178 2.25 -14.43 2.33
CA PHE A 178 2.03 -15.28 3.48
C PHE A 178 3.33 -15.99 3.87
N THR A 179 3.87 -15.70 5.05
CA THR A 179 5.16 -16.27 5.51
C THR A 179 5.01 -17.47 6.45
N GLY A 180 3.79 -18.01 6.60
CA GLY A 180 3.51 -19.23 7.36
C GLY A 180 2.67 -19.01 8.63
N LEU A 181 1.91 -20.04 9.03
CA LEU A 181 1.01 -20.01 10.20
C LEU A 181 1.70 -19.61 11.52
N ALA A 182 2.95 -20.04 11.73
CA ALA A 182 3.67 -19.80 12.98
C ALA A 182 4.11 -18.33 13.13
N LYS A 183 4.42 -17.63 12.03
CA LYS A 183 4.82 -16.22 12.05
C LYS A 183 3.61 -15.31 12.23
N GLU A 184 2.47 -15.66 11.64
CA GLU A 184 1.22 -14.90 11.82
C GLU A 184 0.58 -15.07 13.20
N CYS A 185 0.67 -16.25 13.84
CA CYS A 185 0.15 -16.42 15.21
C CYS A 185 0.99 -15.69 16.27
N CYS A 186 2.27 -15.38 16.01
CA CYS A 186 3.18 -14.81 16.99
C CYS A 186 3.61 -13.37 16.67
N THR A 187 3.40 -12.87 15.44
CA THR A 187 3.71 -11.49 15.05
C THR A 187 2.60 -10.89 14.19
N THR A 188 2.05 -9.74 14.60
CA THR A 188 1.04 -8.96 13.84
C THR A 188 1.70 -8.15 12.70
N ALA A 189 2.75 -8.71 12.08
CA ALA A 189 3.53 -8.02 11.06
C ALA A 189 3.22 -8.62 9.68
N ASP A 190 2.63 -7.80 8.82
CA ASP A 190 2.37 -8.19 7.43
C ASP A 190 3.66 -8.12 6.61
N THR A 191 3.86 -9.10 5.73
CA THR A 191 4.98 -9.11 4.79
C THR A 191 4.47 -8.79 3.39
N PHE A 192 5.11 -7.84 2.71
CA PHE A 192 4.74 -7.43 1.36
C PHE A 192 5.88 -7.69 0.36
N ALA A 193 5.48 -8.00 -0.87
CA ALA A 193 6.36 -7.99 -2.03
C ALA A 193 5.99 -6.79 -2.90
N VAL A 194 6.99 -5.97 -3.24
CA VAL A 194 6.86 -4.87 -4.19
C VAL A 194 7.74 -5.18 -5.39
N PHE A 195 7.11 -5.38 -6.54
CA PHE A 195 7.78 -5.52 -7.83
C PHE A 195 7.65 -4.18 -8.55
N PHE A 196 8.72 -3.41 -8.56
CA PHE A 196 8.73 -2.09 -9.20
C PHE A 196 8.67 -2.21 -10.73
N PRO A 197 8.00 -1.29 -11.43
CA PRO A 197 8.13 -1.13 -12.88
C PRO A 197 9.60 -1.00 -13.30
N GLN A 198 9.97 -1.58 -14.45
CA GLN A 198 11.36 -1.58 -14.93
C GLN A 198 11.94 -0.17 -15.12
N ASP A 199 11.11 0.80 -15.47
CA ASP A 199 11.48 2.21 -15.68
C ASP A 199 11.49 3.04 -14.39
N ALA A 200 11.18 2.44 -13.24
CA ALA A 200 11.17 3.15 -11.98
C ALA A 200 12.59 3.50 -11.50
N ASP A 201 12.90 4.79 -11.57
CA ASP A 201 14.11 5.34 -10.95
C ASP A 201 14.02 5.29 -9.42
N VAL A 202 15.14 5.60 -8.77
CA VAL A 202 15.26 5.65 -7.31
C VAL A 202 14.16 6.49 -6.66
N LYS A 203 13.89 7.68 -7.20
CA LYS A 203 12.92 8.63 -6.65
C LYS A 203 11.51 8.04 -6.73
N ARG A 204 11.18 7.46 -7.88
CA ARG A 204 9.91 6.77 -8.12
C ARG A 204 9.73 5.55 -7.23
N LYS A 205 10.79 4.76 -7.01
CA LYS A 205 10.77 3.62 -6.07
C LYS A 205 10.47 4.07 -4.64
N ALA A 206 11.06 5.18 -4.19
CA ALA A 206 10.71 5.78 -2.90
C ALA A 206 9.22 6.18 -2.88
N GLY A 207 8.73 6.86 -3.91
CA GLY A 207 7.31 7.19 -4.02
C GLY A 207 6.37 5.97 -3.95
N LEU A 208 6.73 4.89 -4.65
CA LEU A 208 6.00 3.61 -4.66
C LEU A 208 6.09 2.85 -3.33
N LEU A 209 7.13 3.06 -2.54
CA LEU A 209 7.20 2.59 -1.16
C LEU A 209 6.16 3.31 -0.29
N GLY A 210 6.01 4.63 -0.46
CA GLY A 210 4.92 5.40 0.16
C GLY A 210 3.53 4.89 -0.24
N LEU A 211 3.33 4.55 -1.52
CA LEU A 211 2.10 3.94 -2.02
C LEU A 211 1.82 2.59 -1.34
N THR A 212 2.86 1.81 -1.08
CA THR A 212 2.77 0.52 -0.37
C THR A 212 2.34 0.72 1.08
N PHE A 213 2.91 1.71 1.80
CA PHE A 213 2.47 2.03 3.16
C PHE A 213 1.01 2.48 3.22
N LEU A 214 0.58 3.29 2.25
CA LEU A 214 -0.81 3.72 2.17
C LEU A 214 -1.76 2.54 1.90
N LEU A 215 -1.36 1.60 1.04
CA LEU A 215 -2.10 0.38 0.76
C LEU A 215 -2.22 -0.51 2.03
N ASP A 216 -1.12 -0.68 2.76
CA ASP A 216 -1.10 -1.42 4.04
C ASP A 216 -2.10 -0.82 5.05
N PHE A 217 -1.97 0.49 5.28
CA PHE A 217 -2.84 1.25 6.17
C PHE A 217 -4.34 1.17 5.80
N THR A 218 -4.67 1.27 4.52
CA THR A 218 -6.07 1.40 4.07
C THR A 218 -6.77 0.07 3.81
N VAL A 219 -6.04 -0.98 3.41
CA VAL A 219 -6.64 -2.24 2.95
C VAL A 219 -6.30 -3.39 3.90
N PHE A 220 -5.03 -3.55 4.26
CA PHE A 220 -4.57 -4.75 4.97
C PHE A 220 -4.76 -4.63 6.48
N GLU A 221 -4.55 -3.45 7.09
CA GLU A 221 -4.91 -3.18 8.50
C GLU A 221 -6.42 -3.40 8.77
N ARG A 222 -7.29 -3.22 7.76
CA ARG A 222 -8.73 -3.47 7.88
C ARG A 222 -9.05 -4.97 7.87
N GLN A 223 -8.50 -5.73 6.92
CA GLN A 223 -8.77 -7.17 6.75
C GLN A 223 -8.27 -8.02 7.92
N GLY A 224 -7.22 -7.59 8.64
CA GLY A 224 -6.69 -8.31 9.80
C GLY A 224 -7.59 -8.28 11.05
N GLN A 225 -8.69 -7.51 11.05
CA GLN A 225 -9.57 -7.35 12.22
C GLN A 225 -10.97 -7.95 12.05
N ASP A 226 -11.37 -8.36 10.84
CA ASP A 226 -12.65 -9.05 10.58
C ASP A 226 -12.66 -10.53 11.04
N GLY A 227 -11.64 -10.94 11.82
CA GLY A 227 -11.47 -12.28 12.38
C GLY A 227 -11.43 -12.35 13.91
N ALA A 228 -11.84 -11.29 14.61
CA ALA A 228 -11.96 -11.24 16.08
C ALA A 228 -13.42 -11.29 16.53
#